data_AF-A0AAU3WUF4-F1
#
_entry.id   AF-A0AAU3WUF4-F1
#
_cell.length_a   1.000
_cell.length_b   1.000
_cell.length_c   1.000
_cell.angle_alpha   90.00
_cell.angle_beta   90.00
_cell.angle_gamma   90.00
#
_symmetry.space_group_name_H-M   'P 1'
#
loop_
_entity.id
_entity.type
_entity.pdbx_description
1 polymer ?
#
loop_
_entity_poly.entity_id
_entity_poly.type
_entity_poly.pdbx_seq_one_letter_code
_entity_poly.pdbx_strand_id
1 'polypeptide(L)'
;MIRIVTAKRLARLEADTHAAFERARQTSEAASAAVDRHACEMQAATASNKLLETESTRAAERLAHTVAELAAAEEDLRRRETEVQRLREELEAGPSEGDSLTVLLHYGEPHTVYASRAEAKSDTLTHGLAEGDWVTGDERPASEIRWRLEAFTYDLASNGFRRVFVPMQRRVGEAA
;
A
#
# COMPACT_ATOMS: atom_id res chain seq x y z
N MET A 1 69.61 -76.95 -19.02
CA MET A 1 68.37 -77.74 -18.92
C MET A 1 67.39 -77.19 -19.94
N ILE A 2 67.15 -77.92 -21.03
CA ILE A 2 66.25 -77.48 -22.12
C ILE A 2 64.87 -78.07 -21.85
N ARG A 3 63.85 -77.21 -21.67
CA ARG A 3 62.45 -77.64 -21.55
C ARG A 3 61.86 -77.76 -22.96
N ILE A 4 61.59 -78.99 -23.42
CA ILE A 4 60.87 -79.24 -24.67
C ILE A 4 59.39 -78.96 -24.43
N VAL A 5 58.86 -77.94 -25.09
CA VAL A 5 57.43 -77.61 -25.04
C VAL A 5 56.73 -78.35 -26.16
N THR A 6 55.67 -79.09 -25.82
CA THR A 6 54.87 -79.80 -26.83
C THR A 6 53.97 -78.81 -27.57
N ALA A 7 53.71 -79.06 -28.85
CA ALA A 7 52.79 -78.24 -29.65
C ALA A 7 51.42 -78.06 -28.97
N LYS A 8 50.91 -79.10 -28.29
CA LYS A 8 49.67 -79.06 -27.50
C LYS A 8 49.70 -78.01 -26.38
N ARG A 9 50.85 -77.83 -25.71
CA ARG A 9 50.99 -76.84 -24.63
C ARG A 9 51.06 -75.42 -25.18
N LEU A 10 51.69 -75.22 -26.35
CA LEU A 10 51.71 -73.93 -27.03
C LEU A 10 50.31 -73.51 -27.45
N ALA A 11 49.57 -74.41 -28.12
CA ALA A 11 48.19 -74.15 -28.55
C ALA A 11 47.26 -73.82 -27.38
N ARG A 12 47.45 -74.47 -26.21
CA ARG A 12 46.69 -74.13 -25.00
C ARG A 12 47.02 -72.74 -24.47
N LEU A 13 48.30 -72.36 -24.45
CA LEU A 13 48.71 -71.03 -24.01
C LEU A 13 48.16 -69.94 -24.94
N GLU A 14 48.17 -70.16 -26.25
CA GLU A 14 47.59 -69.25 -27.25
C GLU A 14 46.06 -69.11 -27.07
N ALA A 15 45.37 -70.22 -26.79
CA ALA A 15 43.94 -70.17 -26.47
C ALA A 15 43.67 -69.41 -25.16
N ASP A 16 44.47 -69.65 -24.12
CA ASP A 16 44.34 -68.98 -22.82
C ASP A 16 44.64 -67.47 -22.92
N THR A 17 45.64 -67.06 -23.71
CA THR A 17 45.94 -65.63 -23.94
C THR A 17 44.83 -64.95 -24.74
N HIS A 18 44.31 -65.61 -25.77
CA HIS A 18 43.18 -65.07 -26.53
C HIS A 18 41.93 -64.93 -25.65
N ALA A 19 41.62 -65.93 -24.82
CA ALA A 19 40.51 -65.87 -23.87
C ALA A 19 40.73 -64.81 -22.76
N ALA A 20 41.96 -64.57 -22.32
CA ALA A 20 42.27 -63.49 -21.39
C ALA A 20 42.09 -62.11 -22.05
N PHE A 21 42.52 -61.96 -23.30
CA PHE A 21 42.36 -60.72 -24.06
C PHE A 21 40.88 -60.39 -24.29
N GLU A 22 40.07 -61.35 -24.73
CA GLU A 22 38.63 -61.12 -24.92
C GLU A 22 37.93 -60.76 -23.60
N ARG A 23 38.29 -61.40 -22.49
CA ARG A 23 37.74 -61.02 -21.16
C ARG A 23 38.16 -59.61 -20.75
N ALA A 24 39.41 -59.22 -20.98
CA ALA A 24 39.87 -57.87 -20.69
C ALA A 24 39.15 -56.83 -21.56
N ARG A 25 38.96 -57.13 -22.86
CA ARG A 25 38.20 -56.28 -23.78
C ARG A 25 36.76 -56.09 -23.32
N GLN A 26 36.05 -57.18 -23.03
CA GLN A 26 34.68 -57.15 -22.52
C GLN A 26 34.57 -56.36 -21.21
N THR A 27 35.52 -56.56 -20.30
CA THR A 27 35.54 -55.82 -19.02
C THR A 27 35.77 -54.33 -19.25
N SER A 28 36.68 -53.95 -20.16
CA SER A 28 36.91 -52.56 -20.52
C SER A 28 35.69 -51.92 -21.17
N GLU A 29 35.02 -52.62 -22.10
CA GLU A 29 33.80 -52.13 -22.76
C GLU A 29 32.66 -51.94 -21.74
N ALA A 30 32.48 -52.90 -20.83
CA ALA A 30 31.49 -52.79 -19.76
C ALA A 30 31.80 -51.63 -18.80
N ALA A 31 33.08 -51.43 -18.45
CA ALA A 31 33.53 -50.33 -17.61
C ALA A 31 33.31 -48.97 -18.29
N SER A 32 33.69 -48.82 -19.57
CA SER A 32 33.43 -47.60 -20.34
C SER A 32 31.93 -47.29 -20.40
N ALA A 33 31.10 -48.28 -20.72
CA ALA A 33 29.66 -48.09 -20.75
C ALA A 33 29.07 -47.71 -19.38
N ALA A 34 29.64 -48.20 -18.28
CA ALA A 34 29.23 -47.82 -16.92
C ALA A 34 29.62 -46.38 -16.59
N VAL A 35 30.82 -45.96 -16.99
CA VAL A 35 31.29 -44.56 -16.83
C VAL A 35 30.42 -43.62 -17.64
N ASP A 36 30.07 -43.97 -18.88
CA ASP A 36 29.20 -43.14 -19.72
C ASP A 36 27.81 -42.97 -19.12
N ARG A 37 27.20 -44.06 -18.62
CA ARG A 37 25.91 -43.99 -17.90
C ARG A 37 26.01 -43.09 -16.67
N HIS A 38 27.05 -43.26 -15.87
CA HIS A 38 27.24 -42.45 -14.67
C HIS A 38 27.47 -40.97 -15.00
N ALA A 39 28.19 -40.66 -16.08
CA ALA A 39 28.37 -39.30 -16.54
C ALA A 39 27.03 -38.67 -16.95
N CYS A 40 26.16 -39.40 -17.67
CA CYS A 40 24.82 -38.93 -18.01
C CYS A 40 23.94 -38.72 -16.76
N GLU A 41 23.97 -39.65 -15.80
CA GLU A 41 23.22 -39.53 -14.54
C GLU A 41 23.67 -38.31 -13.72
N MET A 42 24.98 -38.09 -13.60
CA MET A 42 25.54 -36.93 -12.91
C MET A 42 25.18 -35.61 -13.59
N GLN A 43 25.17 -35.57 -14.92
CA GLN A 43 24.73 -34.39 -15.67
C GLN A 43 23.24 -34.12 -15.46
N ALA A 44 22.39 -35.15 -15.49
CA ALA A 44 20.96 -35.02 -15.24
C ALA A 44 20.67 -34.54 -13.81
N ALA A 45 21.35 -35.10 -12.80
CA ALA A 45 21.24 -34.67 -11.41
C ALA A 45 21.70 -33.22 -11.23
N THR A 46 22.82 -32.83 -11.86
CA THR A 46 23.33 -31.45 -11.82
C THR A 46 22.35 -30.47 -12.46
N ALA A 47 21.76 -30.83 -13.60
CA ALA A 47 20.74 -30.01 -14.26
C ALA A 47 19.50 -29.84 -13.38
N SER A 48 19.03 -30.92 -12.75
CA SER A 48 17.89 -30.88 -11.83
C SER A 48 18.17 -29.98 -10.61
N ASN A 49 19.35 -30.09 -10.00
CA ASN A 49 19.71 -29.25 -8.86
C ASN A 49 19.77 -27.77 -9.23
N LYS A 50 20.33 -27.43 -10.40
CA LYS A 50 20.33 -26.04 -10.88
C LYS A 50 18.93 -25.48 -11.06
N LEU A 51 17.99 -26.28 -11.58
CA LEU A 51 16.59 -25.86 -11.71
C LEU A 51 15.99 -25.57 -10.33
N LEU A 52 16.17 -26.48 -9.37
CA LEU A 52 15.68 -26.30 -8.00
C LEU A 52 16.29 -25.07 -7.32
N GLU A 53 17.57 -24.80 -7.51
CA GLU A 53 18.24 -23.60 -6.99
C GLU A 53 17.65 -22.32 -7.59
N THR A 54 17.35 -22.30 -8.89
CA THR A 54 16.72 -21.14 -9.53
C THR A 54 15.28 -20.94 -9.05
N GLU A 55 14.52 -22.01 -8.83
CA GLU A 55 13.17 -21.93 -8.28
C GLU A 55 13.17 -21.47 -6.84
N SER A 56 14.10 -21.97 -6.03
CA SER A 56 14.32 -21.55 -4.64
C SER A 56 14.67 -20.06 -4.56
N THR A 57 15.59 -19.59 -5.39
CA THR A 57 15.95 -18.16 -5.46
C THR A 57 14.74 -17.29 -5.81
N ARG A 58 13.96 -17.69 -6.84
CA ARG A 58 12.73 -16.97 -7.21
C ARG A 58 11.66 -17.00 -6.12
N ALA A 59 11.58 -18.08 -5.35
CA ALA A 59 10.67 -18.16 -4.21
C ALA A 59 11.11 -17.22 -3.08
N ALA A 60 12.41 -17.18 -2.77
CA ALA A 60 12.99 -16.29 -1.77
C ALA A 60 12.79 -14.81 -2.14
N GLU A 61 12.99 -14.43 -3.41
CA GLU A 61 12.74 -13.08 -3.91
C GLU A 61 11.27 -12.68 -3.75
N ARG A 62 10.33 -13.56 -4.12
CA ARG A 62 8.89 -13.32 -3.94
C ARG A 62 8.53 -13.16 -2.46
N LEU A 63 9.05 -14.03 -1.60
CA LEU A 63 8.81 -13.93 -0.16
C LEU A 63 9.34 -12.61 0.41
N ALA A 64 10.58 -12.22 0.07
CA ALA A 64 11.16 -10.95 0.50
C ALA A 64 10.31 -9.76 0.07
N HIS A 65 9.80 -9.77 -1.17
CA HIS A 65 8.90 -8.74 -1.66
C HIS A 65 7.58 -8.68 -0.87
N THR A 66 6.92 -9.82 -0.68
CA THR A 66 5.65 -9.88 0.09
C THR A 66 5.81 -9.43 1.54
N VAL A 67 6.95 -9.76 2.18
CA VAL A 67 7.24 -9.31 3.54
C VAL A 67 7.43 -7.79 3.59
N ALA A 68 8.09 -7.20 2.59
CA ALA A 68 8.25 -5.75 2.49
C ALA A 68 6.89 -5.04 2.29
N GLU A 69 6.03 -5.58 1.42
CA GLU A 69 4.67 -5.05 1.21
C GLU A 69 3.83 -5.15 2.48
N LEU A 70 3.88 -6.27 3.20
CA LEU A 70 3.17 -6.46 4.46
C LEU A 70 3.64 -5.45 5.51
N ALA A 71 4.95 -5.28 5.68
CA ALA A 71 5.50 -4.30 6.62
C ALA A 71 5.07 -2.86 6.30
N ALA A 72 5.02 -2.50 5.01
CA ALA A 72 4.53 -1.20 4.58
C ALA A 72 3.03 -1.01 4.88
N ALA A 73 2.22 -2.05 4.65
CA ALA A 73 0.79 -2.03 4.95
C ALA A 73 0.51 -1.93 6.46
N GLU A 74 1.27 -2.63 7.30
CA GLU A 74 1.17 -2.54 8.76
C GLU A 74 1.49 -1.13 9.27
N GLU A 75 2.52 -0.49 8.70
CA GLU A 75 2.88 0.89 9.07
C GLU A 75 1.81 1.90 8.66
N ASP A 76 1.25 1.77 7.46
CA ASP A 76 0.13 2.60 7.01
C ASP A 76 -1.11 2.39 7.89
N LEU A 77 -1.41 1.14 8.29
CA LEU A 77 -2.51 0.84 9.20
C LEU A 77 -2.32 1.53 10.56
N ARG A 78 -1.13 1.42 11.18
CA ARG A 78 -0.83 2.08 12.47
C ARG A 78 -0.97 3.60 12.39
N ARG A 79 -0.51 4.19 11.28
CA ARG A 79 -0.67 5.63 11.05
C ARG A 79 -2.14 6.02 10.98
N ARG A 80 -2.95 5.24 10.25
CA ARG A 80 -4.39 5.48 10.14
C ARG A 80 -5.11 5.28 11.46
N GLU A 81 -4.75 4.27 12.24
CA GLU A 81 -5.31 4.04 13.58
C GLU A 81 -5.05 5.24 14.51
N THR A 82 -3.83 5.77 14.49
CA THR A 82 -3.45 6.96 15.26
C THR A 82 -4.26 8.18 14.82
N GLU A 83 -4.42 8.38 13.52
CA GLU A 83 -5.21 9.49 12.98
C GLU A 83 -6.70 9.36 13.31
N VAL A 84 -7.26 8.15 13.21
CA VAL A 84 -8.65 7.89 13.62
C VAL A 84 -8.83 8.16 15.10
N GLN A 85 -7.86 7.78 15.93
CA GLN A 85 -7.92 8.06 17.37
C GLN A 85 -7.88 9.56 17.65
N ARG A 86 -6.97 10.30 17.00
CA ARG A 86 -6.90 11.76 17.08
C ARG A 86 -8.22 12.41 16.68
N LEU A 87 -8.79 12.01 15.54
CA LEU A 87 -10.07 12.54 15.05
C LEU A 87 -11.23 12.22 15.99
N ARG A 88 -11.22 11.05 16.64
CA ARG A 88 -12.21 10.71 17.67
C ARG A 88 -12.08 11.59 18.90
N GLU A 89 -10.86 11.82 19.37
CA GLU A 89 -10.60 12.72 20.50
C GLU A 89 -11.03 14.15 20.19
N GLU A 90 -10.80 14.63 18.96
CA GLU A 90 -11.27 15.94 18.50
C GLU A 90 -12.80 16.02 18.45
N LEU A 91 -13.47 14.96 17.99
CA LEU A 91 -14.93 14.89 17.98
C LEU A 91 -15.52 14.79 19.39
N GLU A 92 -14.89 14.04 20.28
CA GLU A 92 -15.31 13.89 21.68
C GLU A 92 -15.08 15.15 22.51
N ALA A 93 -14.01 15.91 22.24
CA ALA A 93 -13.76 17.20 22.87
C ALA A 93 -14.90 18.19 22.61
N GLY A 94 -15.55 18.07 21.45
CA GLY A 94 -16.67 18.92 21.05
C GLY A 94 -16.25 20.38 20.83
N PRO A 95 -17.22 21.27 20.58
CA PRO A 95 -16.94 22.69 20.42
C PRO A 95 -16.44 23.32 21.73
N SER A 96 -15.41 24.16 21.61
CA SER A 96 -14.86 24.96 22.70
C SER A 96 -15.59 26.30 22.83
N GLU A 97 -15.58 26.89 24.02
CA GLU A 97 -16.17 28.20 24.24
C GLU A 97 -15.55 29.25 23.30
N GLY A 98 -16.41 29.97 22.57
CA GLY A 98 -15.99 30.94 21.57
C GLY A 98 -15.80 30.39 20.16
N ASP A 99 -15.87 29.06 19.95
CA ASP A 99 -15.89 28.49 18.61
C ASP A 99 -17.05 29.07 17.81
N SER A 100 -16.77 29.49 16.57
CA SER A 100 -17.76 30.15 15.74
C SER A 100 -18.16 29.28 14.56
N LEU A 101 -19.44 29.31 14.19
CA LEU A 101 -19.93 28.78 12.93
C LEU A 101 -20.70 29.87 12.17
N THR A 102 -20.81 29.72 10.87
CA THR A 102 -21.59 30.62 10.02
C THR A 102 -22.71 29.85 9.35
N VAL A 103 -23.95 30.30 9.54
CA VAL A 103 -25.13 29.72 8.88
C VAL A 103 -25.54 30.59 7.70
N LEU A 104 -25.69 29.95 6.55
CA LEU A 104 -26.33 30.53 5.38
C LEU A 104 -27.84 30.33 5.48
N LEU A 105 -28.57 31.44 5.43
CA LEU A 105 -30.03 31.46 5.41
C LEU A 105 -30.52 31.83 4.01
N HIS A 106 -31.57 31.16 3.56
CA HIS A 106 -32.34 31.52 2.37
C HIS A 106 -33.74 31.96 2.80
N TYR A 107 -34.07 33.25 2.64
CA TYR A 107 -35.33 33.84 3.16
C TYR A 107 -35.62 33.49 4.64
N GLY A 108 -34.58 33.47 5.48
CA GLY A 108 -34.69 33.18 6.91
C GLY A 108 -34.69 31.69 7.29
N GLU A 109 -34.71 30.77 6.32
CA GLU A 109 -34.58 29.33 6.57
C GLU A 109 -33.12 28.89 6.51
N PRO A 110 -32.63 28.06 7.46
CA PRO A 110 -31.29 27.48 7.41
C PRO A 110 -31.08 26.65 6.14
N HIS A 111 -30.05 27.00 5.37
CA HIS A 111 -29.69 26.29 4.15
C HIS A 111 -28.42 25.43 4.37
N THR A 112 -27.32 26.05 4.80
CA THR A 112 -26.02 25.38 4.98
C THR A 112 -25.27 25.95 6.19
N VAL A 113 -24.48 25.13 6.88
CA VAL A 113 -23.61 25.54 7.99
C VAL A 113 -22.15 25.39 7.58
N TYR A 114 -21.35 26.41 7.87
CA TYR A 114 -19.93 26.48 7.57
C TYR A 114 -19.12 26.69 8.85
N ALA A 115 -17.90 26.17 8.89
CA ALA A 115 -17.00 26.40 10.03
C ALA A 115 -16.53 27.86 10.08
N SER A 116 -16.48 28.55 8.94
CA SER A 116 -16.14 29.97 8.89
C SER A 116 -16.94 30.76 7.86
N ARG A 117 -16.96 32.08 8.05
CA ARG A 117 -17.54 33.01 7.08
C ARG A 117 -16.78 33.01 5.74
N ALA A 118 -15.47 32.74 5.77
CA ALA A 118 -14.64 32.69 4.57
C ALA A 118 -15.04 31.49 3.69
N GLU A 119 -15.26 30.32 4.31
CA GLU A 119 -15.77 29.13 3.62
C GLU A 119 -17.16 29.36 3.04
N ALA A 120 -18.07 29.95 3.82
CA ALA A 120 -19.41 30.28 3.34
C ALA A 120 -19.39 31.17 2.09
N LYS A 121 -18.50 32.18 2.07
CA LYS A 121 -18.30 33.04 0.90
C LYS A 121 -17.70 32.27 -0.28
N SER A 122 -16.70 31.42 -0.03
CA SER A 122 -16.06 30.66 -1.10
C SER A 122 -17.03 29.70 -1.80
N ASP A 123 -17.82 28.96 -1.02
CA ASP A 123 -18.79 27.98 -1.54
C ASP A 123 -19.88 28.66 -2.36
N THR A 124 -20.41 29.78 -1.86
CA THR A 124 -21.51 30.49 -2.50
C THR A 124 -21.08 31.24 -3.77
N LEU A 125 -19.81 31.66 -3.86
CA LEU A 125 -19.19 32.14 -5.09
C LEU A 125 -19.12 31.04 -6.16
N THR A 126 -18.81 29.80 -5.78
CA THR A 126 -18.81 28.64 -6.69
C THR A 126 -20.21 28.35 -7.26
N HIS A 127 -21.27 28.72 -6.53
CA HIS A 127 -22.66 28.57 -6.96
C HIS A 127 -23.25 29.80 -7.69
N GLY A 128 -22.43 30.77 -8.08
CA GLY A 128 -22.84 31.88 -8.95
C GLY A 128 -23.60 33.02 -8.26
N LEU A 129 -23.52 33.11 -6.93
CA LEU A 129 -24.07 34.24 -6.17
C LEU A 129 -23.07 35.40 -6.17
N ALA A 130 -23.49 36.59 -6.62
CA ALA A 130 -22.62 37.76 -6.69
C ALA A 130 -22.35 38.35 -5.30
N GLU A 131 -21.16 38.92 -5.09
CA GLU A 131 -20.72 39.54 -3.82
C GLU A 131 -21.65 40.67 -3.31
N GLY A 132 -22.55 41.21 -4.16
CA GLY A 132 -23.50 42.26 -3.82
C GLY A 132 -24.85 41.79 -3.25
N ASP A 133 -25.18 40.50 -3.34
CA ASP A 133 -26.43 39.94 -2.80
C ASP A 133 -26.34 39.63 -1.29
N TRP A 134 -25.16 39.82 -0.70
CA TRP A 134 -24.87 39.58 0.71
C TRP A 134 -25.10 40.82 1.54
N VAL A 135 -26.08 40.78 2.44
CA VAL A 135 -26.21 41.81 3.47
C VAL A 135 -25.69 41.25 4.80
N THR A 136 -24.66 41.88 5.36
CA THR A 136 -24.28 41.65 6.77
C THR A 136 -25.46 42.08 7.62
N GLY A 137 -26.03 41.13 8.37
CA GLY A 137 -27.32 41.27 9.04
C GLY A 137 -27.64 42.69 9.48
N ASP A 138 -28.50 43.34 8.72
CA ASP A 138 -29.11 44.61 9.07
C ASP A 138 -30.38 44.38 9.89
N GLU A 139 -31.05 45.47 10.25
CA GLU A 139 -32.32 45.47 10.99
C GLU A 139 -33.51 44.91 10.17
N ARG A 140 -33.32 44.59 8.89
CA ARG A 140 -34.39 44.02 8.05
C ARG A 140 -34.68 42.56 8.45
N PRO A 141 -35.96 42.14 8.44
CA PRO A 141 -36.34 40.76 8.69
C PRO A 141 -35.60 39.79 7.75
N ALA A 142 -35.13 38.66 8.29
CA ALA A 142 -34.40 37.66 7.50
C ALA A 142 -35.24 37.08 6.34
N SER A 143 -36.57 37.11 6.45
CA SER A 143 -37.52 36.73 5.40
C SER A 143 -37.54 37.68 4.20
N GLU A 144 -37.00 38.90 4.32
CA GLU A 144 -36.94 39.88 3.23
C GLU A 144 -35.62 39.82 2.46
N ILE A 145 -34.65 39.06 2.94
CA ILE A 145 -33.31 38.94 2.36
C ILE A 145 -33.17 37.55 1.78
N ARG A 146 -32.92 37.48 0.46
CA ARG A 146 -32.78 36.22 -0.26
C ARG A 146 -31.65 35.36 0.30
N TRP A 147 -30.48 35.94 0.56
CA TRP A 147 -29.32 35.25 1.14
C TRP A 147 -28.69 36.04 2.27
N ARG A 148 -28.57 35.43 3.45
CA ARG A 148 -28.01 36.06 4.65
C ARG A 148 -27.03 35.13 5.33
N LEU A 149 -25.87 35.66 5.73
CA LEU A 149 -24.91 34.95 6.58
C LEU A 149 -25.05 35.42 8.02
N GLU A 150 -25.28 34.50 8.93
CA GLU A 150 -25.32 34.76 10.37
C GLU A 150 -24.21 34.01 11.09
N ALA A 151 -23.46 34.72 11.94
CA ALA A 151 -22.43 34.13 12.77
C ALA A 151 -23.03 33.68 14.10
N PHE A 152 -22.63 32.51 14.55
CA PHE A 152 -22.96 31.98 15.86
C PHE A 152 -21.67 31.62 16.59
N THR A 153 -21.68 31.73 17.92
CA THR A 153 -20.58 31.33 18.81
C THR A 153 -21.09 30.30 19.80
N TYR A 154 -20.29 29.28 20.06
CA TYR A 154 -20.58 28.29 21.08
C TYR A 154 -20.53 28.92 22.46
N ASP A 155 -21.65 28.82 23.18
CA ASP A 155 -21.81 29.27 24.56
C ASP A 155 -21.88 28.05 25.46
N LEU A 156 -20.81 27.86 26.25
CA LEU A 156 -20.69 26.74 27.18
C LEU A 156 -21.84 26.73 28.21
N ALA A 157 -22.34 27.90 28.62
CA ALA A 157 -23.39 28.00 29.62
C ALA A 157 -24.76 27.49 29.12
N SER A 158 -25.00 27.51 27.81
CA SER A 158 -26.22 26.94 27.19
C SER A 158 -26.00 25.60 26.50
N ASN A 159 -24.75 25.11 26.46
CA ASN A 159 -24.37 23.91 25.73
C ASN A 159 -24.86 23.97 24.26
N GLY A 160 -24.69 25.13 23.62
CA GLY A 160 -25.23 25.39 22.29
C GLY A 160 -24.66 26.66 21.64
N PHE A 161 -24.94 26.81 20.35
CA PHE A 161 -24.50 27.97 19.57
C PHE A 161 -25.52 29.11 19.70
N ARG A 162 -25.02 30.31 20.03
CA ARG A 162 -25.82 31.53 20.08
C ARG A 162 -25.43 32.48 18.96
N ARG A 163 -26.43 33.12 18.37
CA ARG A 163 -26.21 34.13 17.35
C ARG A 163 -25.40 35.30 17.90
N VAL A 164 -24.34 35.66 17.21
CA VAL A 164 -23.56 36.87 17.51
C VAL A 164 -24.32 38.07 16.96
N PHE A 165 -24.85 38.90 17.86
CA PHE A 165 -25.38 40.20 17.47
C PHE A 165 -24.22 41.18 17.39
N VAL A 166 -23.84 41.60 16.18
CA VAL A 166 -22.89 42.71 16.01
C VAL A 166 -23.71 43.99 15.96
N PRO A 167 -23.65 44.86 16.98
CA PRO A 167 -24.36 46.13 16.94
C PRO A 167 -23.76 46.97 15.81
N MET A 168 -24.62 47.46 14.92
CA MET A 168 -24.19 48.37 13.85
C MET A 168 -23.58 49.61 14.51
N GLN A 169 -22.29 49.88 14.27
CA GLN A 169 -21.70 51.16 14.67
C GLN A 169 -22.40 52.26 13.86
N ARG A 170 -23.40 52.91 14.48
CA ARG A 170 -24.01 54.11 13.93
C ARG A 170 -22.88 55.10 13.70
N ARG A 171 -22.63 55.50 12.45
CA ARG A 171 -21.76 56.64 12.17
C ARG A 171 -22.41 57.86 12.81
N VAL A 172 -21.91 58.26 13.96
CA VAL A 172 -22.26 59.54 14.59
C VAL A 172 -21.65 60.62 13.71
N GLY A 173 -22.44 61.22 12.82
CA GLY A 173 -21.95 62.29 11.96
C GLY A 173 -22.81 62.58 10.73
N GLU A 174 -24.12 62.75 10.89
CA GLU A 174 -24.89 63.62 9.99
C GLU A 174 -25.64 64.62 10.88
N ALA A 175 -25.02 65.78 11.06
CA ALA A 175 -25.67 66.96 11.59
C ALA A 175 -26.33 67.74 10.43
N ALA A 176 -27.46 68.34 10.79
CA ALA A 176 -28.42 69.12 9.99
C ALA A 176 -27.85 70.08 8.95
#